data_AF-B8G861-F1
#
_entry.id   AF-B8G861-F1
#
_cell.length_a   1.000
_cell.length_b   1.000
_cell.length_c   1.000
_cell.angle_alpha   90.00
_cell.angle_beta   90.00
_cell.angle_gamma   90.00
#
_symmetry.space_group_name_H-M   'P 1'
#
loop_
_entity.id
_entity.type
_entity.pdbx_description
1 polymer ?
#
loop_
_entity_poly.entity_id
_entity_poly.type
_entity_poly.pdbx_seq_one_letter_code
_entity_poly.pdbx_strand_id
1 'polypeptide(L)'
;MPDEQTIRTYDELARQQAAFQRHQRPESIYRLITAFFHHGRPTADIGSGSGRDVAWLEQHGYPTIGFEPSQGMINEARAAYAGINVQQAALPDLAGVKDGSFDNVLCVAVLMHLPAAELIGAAVNLARILRPGGRLIVSYRTPPPEGERAADGRLYTAIPPAHLTLLLESVGIRVLLVEEMPDQTRPGIRWVNVVGERGERDTARGLERIEAVLAHDRKTATYKLALLRALCAIARNSVNPVEWGADRVYVLLRAIAIQWLIFYWPIVTASEHIAQIRGEYSNTPKPITIAFRSAIAKLAKDAGGSSSLYNILRDLEENPHRYDSVLKLIAQTIRKGPVTHAGSINAPLFTYRPGNSETFGWVGVPTDIWLDICRFEHWIEDSIIVRWARLTDEINRTANPGRYLALLMASPQDERDTSEVRQALSNIHNLQCVWTGKPLRHNYAIDHMIPYAVWGNNDLWNLLPALPQVNLAKSDALPARSLLIKRKNVIIDYWQRYAQISEFQPRFAIQIRRALNCDPNRPDWPYLAFAGLEEIIERIATTRGLPRWSP
;
A
#
# COMPACT_ATOMS: atom_id res chain seq x y z
N MET A 1 0.22 10.95 -5.21
CA MET A 1 0.24 12.27 -5.89
C MET A 1 -1.16 12.88 -6.00
N PRO A 2 -1.29 14.23 -6.02
CA PRO A 2 -2.58 14.88 -6.27
C PRO A 2 -3.14 14.56 -7.67
N ASP A 3 -4.46 14.65 -7.83
CA ASP A 3 -5.12 14.54 -9.15
C ASP A 3 -4.85 15.81 -9.97
N GLU A 4 -3.92 15.73 -10.92
CA GLU A 4 -3.49 16.87 -11.74
C GLU A 4 -4.64 17.49 -12.54
N GLN A 5 -5.59 16.68 -13.01
CA GLN A 5 -6.73 17.17 -13.79
C GLN A 5 -7.60 18.09 -12.93
N THR A 6 -7.87 17.70 -11.68
CA THR A 6 -8.62 18.54 -10.73
C THR A 6 -7.91 19.85 -10.45
N ILE A 7 -6.60 19.83 -10.21
CA ILE A 7 -5.82 21.07 -9.99
C ILE A 7 -5.90 21.99 -11.21
N ARG A 8 -5.71 21.46 -12.42
CA ARG A 8 -5.82 22.24 -13.66
C ARG A 8 -7.20 22.88 -13.81
N THR A 9 -8.27 22.13 -13.52
CA THR A 9 -9.63 22.69 -13.53
C THR A 9 -9.78 23.85 -12.54
N TYR A 10 -9.21 23.73 -11.33
CA TYR A 10 -9.23 24.83 -10.35
C TYR A 10 -8.39 26.04 -10.80
N ASP A 11 -7.27 25.84 -11.48
CA ASP A 11 -6.47 26.93 -12.07
C ASP A 11 -7.23 27.65 -13.20
N GLU A 12 -7.80 26.90 -14.14
CA GLU A 12 -8.52 27.43 -15.30
C GLU A 12 -9.80 28.18 -14.89
N LEU A 13 -10.50 27.66 -13.88
CA LEU A 13 -11.76 28.23 -13.37
C LEU A 13 -11.57 29.07 -12.10
N ALA A 14 -10.34 29.45 -11.76
CA ALA A 14 -9.99 30.03 -10.45
C ALA A 14 -10.90 31.18 -10.04
N ARG A 15 -11.10 32.17 -10.91
CA ARG A 15 -11.97 33.33 -10.64
C ARG A 15 -13.41 32.92 -10.33
N GLN A 16 -13.98 32.00 -11.12
CA GLN A 16 -15.35 31.53 -10.95
C GLN A 16 -15.50 30.72 -9.66
N GLN A 17 -14.57 29.79 -9.40
CA GLN A 17 -14.58 28.97 -8.19
C GLN A 17 -14.35 29.82 -6.95
N ALA A 18 -13.42 30.79 -6.99
CA ALA A 18 -13.15 31.68 -5.88
C ALA A 18 -14.35 32.58 -5.56
N ALA A 19 -15.04 33.10 -6.58
CA ALA A 19 -16.28 33.84 -6.38
C ALA A 19 -17.35 32.94 -5.75
N PHE A 20 -17.55 31.72 -6.25
CA PHE A 20 -18.51 30.77 -5.71
C PHE A 20 -18.21 30.42 -4.23
N GLN A 21 -16.96 30.10 -3.90
CA GLN A 21 -16.54 29.79 -2.53
C GLN A 21 -16.79 30.96 -1.58
N ARG A 22 -16.44 32.20 -1.98
CA ARG A 22 -16.65 33.40 -1.15
C ARG A 22 -18.13 33.73 -0.89
N HIS A 23 -19.04 33.33 -1.78
CA HIS A 23 -20.48 33.52 -1.56
C HIS A 23 -21.10 32.49 -0.60
N GLN A 24 -20.45 31.36 -0.39
CA GLN A 24 -20.94 30.34 0.53
C GLN A 24 -20.69 30.73 2.00
N ARG A 25 -21.61 30.33 2.87
CA ARG A 25 -21.50 30.47 4.33
C ARG A 25 -21.38 29.08 4.97
N PRO A 26 -20.17 28.61 5.29
CA PRO A 26 -19.96 27.27 5.83
C PRO A 26 -20.22 27.22 7.35
N GLU A 27 -21.43 27.56 7.78
CA GLU A 27 -21.80 27.71 9.21
C GLU A 27 -21.53 26.44 10.03
N SER A 28 -21.76 25.26 9.43
CA SER A 28 -21.46 23.98 10.09
C SER A 28 -19.97 23.84 10.43
N ILE A 29 -19.08 24.23 9.52
CA ILE A 29 -17.63 24.18 9.71
C ILE A 29 -17.19 25.18 10.77
N TYR A 30 -17.68 26.42 10.70
CA TYR A 30 -17.32 27.45 11.68
C TYR A 30 -17.80 27.12 13.10
N ARG A 31 -18.95 26.45 13.22
CA ARG A 31 -19.41 25.88 14.50
C ARG A 31 -18.45 24.82 15.02
N LEU A 32 -17.97 23.90 14.18
CA LEU A 32 -17.01 22.87 14.58
C LEU A 32 -15.66 23.49 14.97
N ILE A 33 -15.17 24.47 14.22
CA ILE A 33 -13.93 25.20 14.55
C ILE A 33 -14.07 25.82 15.95
N THR A 34 -15.13 26.59 16.18
CA THR A 34 -15.36 27.27 17.47
C THR A 34 -15.47 26.28 18.63
N ALA A 35 -16.06 25.10 18.40
CA ALA A 35 -16.25 24.09 19.43
C ALA A 35 -14.99 23.28 19.74
N PHE A 36 -14.13 23.03 18.75
CA PHE A 36 -13.07 22.02 18.87
C PHE A 36 -11.66 22.56 18.69
N PHE A 37 -11.42 23.59 17.89
CA PHE A 37 -10.07 24.12 17.67
C PHE A 37 -9.54 24.87 18.88
N HIS A 38 -8.22 24.80 19.06
CA HIS A 38 -7.52 25.51 20.11
C HIS A 38 -7.32 26.97 19.70
N HIS A 39 -8.07 27.87 20.34
CA HIS A 39 -8.00 29.31 20.09
C HIS A 39 -6.59 29.87 20.35
N GLY A 40 -6.14 30.83 19.53
CA GLY A 40 -4.81 31.46 19.65
C GLY A 40 -3.64 30.56 19.25
N ARG A 41 -3.90 29.35 18.71
CA ARG A 41 -2.84 28.40 18.35
C ARG A 41 -2.61 28.33 16.82
N PRO A 42 -1.39 28.00 16.38
CA PRO A 42 -1.05 27.80 14.97
C PRO A 42 -2.00 26.83 14.27
N THR A 43 -2.56 27.29 13.16
CA THR A 43 -3.58 26.61 12.37
C THR A 43 -3.12 26.48 10.92
N ALA A 44 -3.39 25.33 10.30
CA ALA A 44 -3.21 25.15 8.87
C ALA A 44 -4.57 24.94 8.21
N ASP A 45 -4.82 25.63 7.10
CA ASP A 45 -5.95 25.36 6.22
C ASP A 45 -5.45 24.68 4.94
N ILE A 46 -5.75 23.40 4.79
CA ILE A 46 -5.28 22.55 3.69
C ILE A 46 -6.31 22.59 2.57
N GLY A 47 -5.87 22.96 1.37
CA GLY A 47 -6.73 23.27 0.22
C GLY A 47 -7.51 24.57 0.42
N SER A 48 -6.82 25.63 0.86
CA SER A 48 -7.44 26.89 1.31
C SER A 48 -8.23 27.63 0.21
N GLY A 49 -8.08 27.25 -1.06
CA GLY A 49 -8.84 27.77 -2.18
C GLY A 49 -8.78 29.29 -2.27
N SER A 50 -9.96 29.93 -2.21
CA SER A 50 -10.11 31.39 -2.27
C SER A 50 -9.58 32.15 -1.06
N GLY A 51 -9.05 31.45 -0.04
CA GLY A 51 -8.58 32.06 1.20
C GLY A 51 -9.70 32.52 2.14
N ARG A 52 -10.97 32.20 1.84
CA ARG A 52 -12.12 32.55 2.68
C ARG A 52 -11.96 32.03 4.11
N ASP A 53 -11.65 30.75 4.26
CA ASP A 53 -11.60 30.11 5.58
C ASP A 53 -10.35 30.56 6.35
N VAL A 54 -9.21 30.74 5.68
CA VAL A 54 -8.00 31.38 6.25
C VAL A 54 -8.31 32.78 6.79
N ALA A 55 -8.96 33.64 6.00
CA ALA A 55 -9.28 35.01 6.42
C ALA A 55 -10.26 35.01 7.60
N TRP A 56 -11.24 34.10 7.60
CA TRP A 56 -12.18 33.95 8.71
C TRP A 56 -11.45 33.49 9.99
N LEU A 57 -10.61 32.47 9.90
CA LEU A 57 -9.82 31.95 11.02
C LEU A 57 -8.94 33.02 11.67
N GLU A 58 -8.20 33.80 10.86
CA GLU A 58 -7.38 34.92 11.32
C GLU A 58 -8.21 35.97 12.09
N GLN A 59 -9.36 36.36 11.53
CA GLN A 59 -10.27 37.33 12.17
C GLN A 59 -10.89 36.82 13.48
N HIS A 60 -10.93 35.50 13.69
CA HIS A 60 -11.52 34.86 14.87
C HIS A 60 -10.46 34.28 15.82
N GLY A 61 -9.21 34.77 15.73
CA GLY A 61 -8.18 34.46 16.72
C GLY A 61 -7.46 33.14 16.51
N TYR A 62 -7.47 32.58 15.30
CA TYR A 62 -6.70 31.40 14.92
C TYR A 62 -5.58 31.80 13.94
N PRO A 63 -4.32 31.96 14.40
CA PRO A 63 -3.20 32.25 13.51
C PRO A 63 -3.05 31.14 12.47
N THR A 64 -3.26 31.44 11.19
CA THR A 64 -3.51 30.48 10.12
C THR A 64 -2.57 30.68 8.93
N ILE A 65 -2.06 29.57 8.42
CA ILE A 65 -1.41 29.48 7.11
C ILE A 65 -2.29 28.65 6.19
N GLY A 66 -2.66 29.22 5.04
CA GLY A 66 -3.34 28.48 3.98
C GLY A 66 -2.33 27.73 3.09
N PHE A 67 -2.67 26.51 2.73
CA PHE A 67 -1.91 25.70 1.77
C PHE A 67 -2.80 25.35 0.59
N GLU A 68 -2.44 25.79 -0.61
CA GLU A 68 -3.26 25.63 -1.81
C GLU A 68 -2.39 25.14 -3.00
N PRO A 69 -2.76 24.06 -3.71
CA PRO A 69 -2.01 23.64 -4.91
C PRO A 69 -2.17 24.57 -6.11
N SER A 70 -3.37 25.12 -6.34
CA SER A 70 -3.71 25.92 -7.52
C SER A 70 -3.12 27.34 -7.44
N GLN A 71 -2.22 27.68 -8.37
CA GLN A 71 -1.64 29.01 -8.43
C GLN A 71 -2.69 30.08 -8.76
N GLY A 72 -3.68 29.73 -9.60
CA GLY A 72 -4.82 30.59 -9.90
C GLY A 72 -5.63 30.94 -8.66
N MET A 73 -5.94 29.94 -7.81
CA MET A 73 -6.66 30.15 -6.55
C MET A 73 -5.85 30.96 -5.53
N ILE A 74 -4.53 30.72 -5.41
CA ILE A 74 -3.63 31.55 -4.58
C ILE A 74 -3.70 33.02 -5.00
N ASN A 75 -3.68 33.31 -6.30
CA ASN A 75 -3.74 34.67 -6.82
C ASN A 75 -5.08 35.34 -6.48
N GLU A 76 -6.19 34.63 -6.63
CA GLU A 76 -7.52 35.12 -6.24
C GLU A 76 -7.62 35.37 -4.74
N ALA A 77 -7.04 34.50 -3.91
CA ALA A 77 -7.01 34.68 -2.46
C ALA A 77 -6.24 35.96 -2.05
N ARG A 78 -5.04 36.16 -2.61
CA ARG A 78 -4.21 37.35 -2.36
C ARG A 78 -4.83 38.64 -2.87
N ALA A 79 -5.59 38.57 -3.97
CA ALA A 79 -6.32 39.71 -4.49
C ALA A 79 -7.53 40.09 -3.61
N ALA A 80 -8.21 39.09 -3.02
CA ALA A 80 -9.39 39.31 -2.20
C ALA A 80 -9.08 39.73 -0.76
N TYR A 81 -7.96 39.26 -0.19
CA TYR A 81 -7.62 39.45 1.22
C TYR A 81 -6.20 39.99 1.37
N ALA A 82 -6.10 41.28 1.70
CA ALA A 82 -4.81 41.94 1.89
C ALA A 82 -3.99 41.28 3.02
N GLY A 83 -2.74 40.89 2.71
CA GLY A 83 -1.83 40.29 3.69
C GLY A 83 -2.08 38.83 4.02
N ILE A 84 -3.00 38.14 3.33
CA ILE A 84 -3.29 36.72 3.59
C ILE A 84 -2.06 35.83 3.38
N ASN A 85 -1.79 34.94 4.35
CA ASN A 85 -0.66 34.00 4.29
C ASN A 85 -1.10 32.69 3.65
N VAL A 86 -1.03 32.63 2.31
CA VAL A 86 -1.27 31.42 1.53
C VAL A 86 -0.01 30.99 0.79
N GLN A 87 0.35 29.72 0.94
CA GLN A 87 1.54 29.08 0.40
C GLN A 87 1.16 27.90 -0.50
N GLN A 88 2.04 27.55 -1.43
CA GLN A 88 1.81 26.42 -2.31
C GLN A 88 2.22 25.12 -1.61
N ALA A 89 1.24 24.26 -1.35
CA ALA A 89 1.45 22.86 -0.97
C ALA A 89 0.17 22.07 -1.29
N ALA A 90 0.32 20.76 -1.52
CA ALA A 90 -0.77 19.91 -1.95
C ALA A 90 -0.84 18.65 -1.09
N LEU A 91 -2.05 18.19 -0.76
CA LEU A 91 -2.22 16.79 -0.41
C LEU A 91 -1.96 15.90 -1.64
N PRO A 92 -1.50 14.65 -1.45
CA PRO A 92 -1.29 13.98 -0.18
C PRO A 92 0.03 14.35 0.53
N ASP A 93 1.00 14.95 -0.16
CA ASP A 93 2.39 15.02 0.31
C ASP A 93 2.67 16.15 1.33
N LEU A 94 2.00 17.30 1.18
CA LEU A 94 2.26 18.54 1.93
C LEU A 94 3.77 18.88 1.97
N ALA A 95 4.41 18.82 0.81
CA ALA A 95 5.84 19.08 0.67
C ALA A 95 6.21 20.48 1.21
N GLY A 96 7.28 20.55 2.00
CA GLY A 96 7.73 21.80 2.62
C GLY A 96 7.01 22.19 3.92
N VAL A 97 5.91 21.52 4.27
CA VAL A 97 5.20 21.74 5.54
C VAL A 97 5.89 20.95 6.66
N LYS A 98 6.30 21.64 7.72
CA LYS A 98 7.06 21.04 8.84
C LYS A 98 6.20 20.10 9.69
N ASP A 99 6.83 19.08 10.25
CA ASP A 99 6.18 18.14 11.17
C ASP A 99 5.83 18.83 12.50
N GLY A 100 4.69 18.47 13.10
CA GLY A 100 4.27 18.95 14.41
C GLY A 100 4.23 20.48 14.55
N SER A 101 3.94 21.20 13.46
CA SER A 101 3.96 22.67 13.45
C SER A 101 2.62 23.30 13.82
N PHE A 102 1.51 22.55 13.74
CA PHE A 102 0.16 23.08 13.94
C PHE A 102 -0.58 22.38 15.09
N ASP A 103 -1.36 23.15 15.81
CA ASP A 103 -2.29 22.66 16.83
C ASP A 103 -3.68 22.44 16.25
N ASN A 104 -4.01 23.12 15.15
CA ASN A 104 -5.27 22.94 14.42
C ASN A 104 -4.99 22.71 12.93
N VAL A 105 -5.71 21.79 12.32
CA VAL A 105 -5.67 21.55 10.87
C VAL A 105 -7.09 21.48 10.36
N LEU A 106 -7.41 22.34 9.39
CA LEU A 106 -8.65 22.35 8.64
C LEU A 106 -8.40 21.74 7.25
N CYS A 107 -9.31 20.88 6.78
CA CYS A 107 -9.23 20.25 5.46
C CYS A 107 -10.65 20.11 4.90
N VAL A 108 -11.13 21.17 4.23
CA VAL A 108 -12.52 21.28 3.78
C VAL A 108 -12.59 21.11 2.27
N ALA A 109 -13.43 20.19 1.81
CA ALA A 109 -13.66 19.93 0.40
C ALA A 109 -12.40 19.50 -0.39
N VAL A 110 -11.43 18.85 0.27
CA VAL A 110 -10.16 18.46 -0.36
C VAL A 110 -10.01 16.96 -0.60
N LEU A 111 -10.23 16.12 0.41
CA LEU A 111 -9.94 14.67 0.31
C LEU A 111 -10.71 13.98 -0.82
N MET A 112 -11.92 14.44 -1.14
CA MET A 112 -12.72 13.94 -2.26
C MET A 112 -12.06 14.14 -3.62
N HIS A 113 -11.10 15.07 -3.74
CA HIS A 113 -10.36 15.33 -4.97
C HIS A 113 -9.11 14.46 -5.12
N LEU A 114 -8.83 13.58 -4.15
CA LEU A 114 -7.68 12.69 -4.19
C LEU A 114 -8.10 11.30 -4.67
N PRO A 115 -7.27 10.62 -5.49
CA PRO A 115 -7.48 9.21 -5.80
C PRO A 115 -7.58 8.38 -4.53
N ALA A 116 -8.41 7.34 -4.53
CA ALA A 116 -8.64 6.49 -3.35
C ALA A 116 -7.36 5.93 -2.71
N ALA A 117 -6.36 5.59 -3.54
CA ALA A 117 -5.05 5.09 -3.09
C ALA A 117 -4.25 6.12 -2.26
N GLU A 118 -4.52 7.41 -2.44
CA GLU A 118 -3.76 8.51 -1.83
C GLU A 118 -4.34 8.96 -0.48
N LEU A 119 -5.53 8.46 -0.12
CA LEU A 119 -6.22 8.86 1.12
C LEU A 119 -5.43 8.50 2.38
N ILE A 120 -4.71 7.37 2.36
CA ILE A 120 -3.84 7.00 3.48
C ILE A 120 -2.63 7.93 3.59
N GLY A 121 -2.00 8.28 2.46
CA GLY A 121 -0.90 9.25 2.42
C GLY A 121 -1.35 10.63 2.91
N ALA A 122 -2.54 11.06 2.50
CA ALA A 122 -3.15 12.28 2.99
C ALA A 122 -3.40 12.24 4.51
N ALA A 123 -3.99 11.16 5.04
CA ALA A 123 -4.20 11.00 6.47
C ALA A 123 -2.87 11.03 7.25
N VAL A 124 -1.83 10.34 6.76
CA VAL A 124 -0.49 10.33 7.37
C VAL A 124 0.07 11.74 7.44
N ASN A 125 -0.01 12.51 6.35
CA ASN A 125 0.55 13.86 6.30
C ASN A 125 -0.27 14.86 7.13
N LEU A 126 -1.60 14.73 7.18
CA LEU A 126 -2.44 15.52 8.11
C LEU A 126 -2.06 15.23 9.57
N ALA A 127 -1.83 13.97 9.93
CA ALA A 127 -1.39 13.57 11.26
C ALA A 127 0.07 13.96 11.58
N ARG A 128 0.92 14.06 10.56
CA ARG A 128 2.34 14.45 10.66
C ARG A 128 2.49 15.92 11.03
N ILE A 129 1.71 16.80 10.41
CA ILE A 129 1.81 18.26 10.64
C ILE A 129 1.15 18.69 11.96
N LEU A 130 0.27 17.86 12.52
CA LEU A 130 -0.36 18.07 13.82
C LEU A 130 0.58 17.76 14.98
N ARG A 131 0.58 18.63 15.99
CA ARG A 131 1.13 18.35 17.32
C ARG A 131 0.30 17.27 18.04
N PRO A 132 0.90 16.48 18.94
CA PRO A 132 0.14 15.70 19.91
C PRO A 132 -0.89 16.57 20.64
N GLY A 133 -2.12 16.08 20.78
CA GLY A 133 -3.26 16.85 21.31
C GLY A 133 -3.91 17.84 20.32
N GLY A 134 -3.33 18.01 19.13
CA GLY A 134 -3.86 18.88 18.08
C GLY A 134 -5.19 18.40 17.49
N ARG A 135 -5.93 19.30 16.85
CA ARG A 135 -7.29 19.10 16.35
C ARG A 135 -7.32 19.08 14.82
N LEU A 136 -7.97 18.07 14.27
CA LEU A 136 -8.25 17.96 12.84
C LEU A 136 -9.75 18.14 12.60
N ILE A 137 -10.12 18.99 11.64
CA ILE A 137 -11.47 19.02 11.06
C ILE A 137 -11.35 18.70 9.58
N VAL A 138 -12.01 17.63 9.14
CA VAL A 138 -12.14 17.24 7.74
C VAL A 138 -13.60 17.38 7.32
N SER A 139 -13.83 17.94 6.12
CA SER A 139 -15.15 17.95 5.50
C SER A 139 -15.03 17.53 4.03
N TYR A 140 -15.92 16.66 3.58
CA TYR A 140 -15.98 16.21 2.20
C TYR A 140 -17.41 15.79 1.83
N ARG A 141 -17.67 15.59 0.53
CA ARG A 141 -18.98 15.14 0.06
C ARG A 141 -18.89 13.87 -0.77
N THR A 142 -20.02 13.20 -0.89
CA THR A 142 -20.18 12.06 -1.80
C THR A 142 -20.01 12.48 -3.26
N PRO A 143 -19.61 11.53 -4.14
CA PRO A 143 -19.61 11.74 -5.57
C PRO A 143 -20.99 12.14 -6.09
N PRO A 144 -21.06 12.84 -7.23
CA PRO A 144 -22.34 13.07 -7.91
C PRO A 144 -22.88 11.74 -8.50
N PRO A 145 -24.19 11.65 -8.81
CA PRO A 145 -24.83 10.42 -9.28
C PRO A 145 -24.23 9.84 -10.58
N GLU A 146 -23.67 10.69 -11.43
CA GLU A 146 -23.02 10.32 -12.69
C GLU A 146 -21.66 9.62 -12.53
N GLY A 147 -21.08 9.60 -11.32
CA GLY A 147 -19.84 8.89 -11.00
C GLY A 147 -18.77 9.78 -10.33
N GLU A 148 -17.57 9.22 -10.13
CA GLU A 148 -16.49 9.91 -9.41
C GLU A 148 -15.81 11.03 -10.20
N ARG A 149 -16.02 11.14 -11.51
CA ARG A 149 -15.44 12.23 -12.33
C ARG A 149 -16.57 13.13 -12.81
N ALA A 150 -16.60 14.37 -12.33
CA ALA A 150 -17.60 15.34 -12.78
C ALA A 150 -17.34 15.81 -14.22
N ALA A 151 -18.37 16.37 -14.85
CA ALA A 151 -18.29 16.87 -16.23
C ALA A 151 -17.23 17.97 -16.45
N ASP A 152 -16.84 18.68 -15.38
CA ASP A 152 -15.77 19.69 -15.42
C ASP A 152 -14.36 19.12 -15.19
N GLY A 153 -14.23 17.80 -15.06
CA GLY A 153 -12.95 17.09 -14.90
C GLY A 153 -12.50 16.90 -13.46
N ARG A 154 -13.20 17.46 -12.47
CA ARG A 154 -12.83 17.27 -11.05
C ARG A 154 -13.16 15.86 -10.56
N LEU A 155 -12.24 15.30 -9.79
CA LEU A 155 -12.42 14.03 -9.09
C LEU A 155 -13.30 14.23 -7.85
N TYR A 156 -14.17 13.27 -7.58
CA TYR A 156 -14.97 13.13 -6.37
C TYR A 156 -14.95 11.65 -5.99
N THR A 157 -13.89 11.24 -5.31
CA THR A 157 -13.73 9.86 -4.84
C THR A 157 -14.77 9.51 -3.79
N ALA A 158 -15.34 8.31 -3.89
CA ALA A 158 -16.25 7.78 -2.89
C ALA A 158 -15.47 7.44 -1.60
N ILE A 159 -15.72 8.19 -0.53
CA ILE A 159 -15.08 7.97 0.76
C ILE A 159 -16.17 7.59 1.79
N PRO A 160 -16.36 6.31 2.11
CA PRO A 160 -17.26 5.91 3.19
C PRO A 160 -16.84 6.56 4.52
N PRO A 161 -17.75 7.12 5.33
CA PRO A 161 -17.40 7.74 6.62
C PRO A 161 -16.61 6.82 7.54
N ALA A 162 -17.00 5.55 7.63
CA ALA A 162 -16.27 4.54 8.40
C ALA A 162 -14.84 4.32 7.90
N HIS A 163 -14.61 4.38 6.58
CA HIS A 163 -13.27 4.24 6.01
C HIS A 163 -12.38 5.42 6.41
N LEU A 164 -12.87 6.66 6.34
CA LEU A 164 -12.10 7.82 6.77
C LEU A 164 -11.79 7.78 8.27
N THR A 165 -12.77 7.43 9.11
CA THR A 165 -12.56 7.28 10.55
C THR A 165 -11.41 6.33 10.85
N LEU A 166 -11.41 5.15 10.22
CA LEU A 166 -10.35 4.16 10.39
C LEU A 166 -8.99 4.64 9.86
N LEU A 167 -8.96 5.33 8.72
CA LEU A 167 -7.72 5.92 8.20
C LEU A 167 -7.15 6.92 9.19
N LEU A 168 -7.96 7.81 9.76
CA LEU A 168 -7.52 8.78 10.77
C LEU A 168 -7.02 8.07 12.04
N GLU A 169 -7.74 7.06 12.54
CA GLU A 169 -7.31 6.29 13.72
C GLU A 169 -6.01 5.52 13.45
N SER A 170 -5.83 4.97 12.25
CA SER A 170 -4.62 4.25 11.83
C SER A 170 -3.38 5.10 11.82
N VAL A 171 -3.53 6.42 11.64
CA VAL A 171 -2.42 7.38 11.69
C VAL A 171 -2.30 8.03 13.06
N GLY A 172 -3.12 7.59 14.03
CA GLY A 172 -3.12 8.02 15.43
C GLY A 172 -3.89 9.32 15.68
N ILE A 173 -4.96 9.56 14.92
CA ILE A 173 -5.95 10.61 15.16
C ILE A 173 -7.20 9.93 15.70
N ARG A 174 -7.51 10.14 16.98
CA ARG A 174 -8.74 9.68 17.62
C ARG A 174 -9.91 10.49 17.09
N VAL A 175 -10.90 9.85 16.50
CA VAL A 175 -12.11 10.55 16.03
C VAL A 175 -13.00 10.91 17.21
N LEU A 176 -13.37 12.18 17.30
CA LEU A 176 -14.22 12.75 18.36
C LEU A 176 -15.67 12.91 17.90
N LEU A 177 -15.89 13.19 16.62
CA LEU A 177 -17.21 13.43 16.04
C LEU A 177 -17.21 13.02 14.57
N VAL A 178 -18.31 12.41 14.13
CA VAL A 178 -18.68 12.27 12.72
C VAL A 178 -20.11 12.77 12.57
N GLU A 179 -20.35 13.69 11.64
CA GLU A 179 -21.69 14.13 11.28
C GLU A 179 -21.90 14.04 9.77
N GLU A 180 -23.10 13.57 9.38
CA GLU A 180 -23.52 13.52 7.99
C GLU A 180 -24.72 14.44 7.78
N MET A 181 -24.73 15.18 6.67
CA MET A 181 -25.80 16.10 6.35
C MET A 181 -26.05 16.16 4.83
N PRO A 182 -27.29 16.36 4.37
CA PRO A 182 -27.56 16.54 2.94
C PRO A 182 -26.95 17.86 2.43
N ASP A 183 -26.49 17.87 1.18
CA ASP A 183 -26.16 19.12 0.49
C ASP A 183 -27.43 19.94 0.26
N GLN A 184 -27.41 21.21 0.68
CA GLN A 184 -28.59 22.08 0.59
C GLN A 184 -28.94 22.50 -0.83
N THR A 185 -27.98 22.39 -1.76
CA THR A 185 -28.10 22.88 -3.13
C THR A 185 -28.22 21.75 -4.16
N ARG A 186 -27.72 20.55 -3.83
CA ARG A 186 -27.60 19.43 -4.76
C ARG A 186 -28.30 18.17 -4.23
N PRO A 187 -29.48 17.82 -4.75
CA PRO A 187 -30.18 16.60 -4.37
C PRO A 187 -29.30 15.36 -4.56
N GLY A 188 -29.32 14.44 -3.59
CA GLY A 188 -28.59 13.17 -3.64
C GLY A 188 -27.12 13.25 -3.22
N ILE A 189 -26.57 14.44 -3.00
CA ILE A 189 -25.22 14.63 -2.44
C ILE A 189 -25.30 14.78 -0.92
N ARG A 190 -24.39 14.13 -0.21
CA ARG A 190 -24.23 14.24 1.25
C ARG A 190 -22.85 14.77 1.60
N TRP A 191 -22.79 15.62 2.60
CA TRP A 191 -21.56 16.06 3.26
C TRP A 191 -21.31 15.23 4.52
N VAL A 192 -20.03 15.01 4.80
CA VAL A 192 -19.53 14.31 5.96
C VAL A 192 -18.49 15.22 6.61
N ASN A 193 -18.67 15.55 7.89
CA ASN A 193 -17.66 16.25 8.68
C ASN A 193 -17.13 15.32 9.76
N VAL A 194 -15.80 15.32 9.93
CA VAL A 194 -15.10 14.53 10.93
C VAL A 194 -14.22 15.44 11.76
N VAL A 195 -14.33 15.32 13.09
CA VAL A 195 -13.43 15.97 14.04
C VAL A 195 -12.54 14.90 14.66
N GLY A 196 -11.22 15.14 14.66
CA GLY A 196 -10.25 14.24 15.25
C GLY A 196 -9.28 14.96 16.20
N GLU A 197 -8.71 14.22 17.14
CA GLU A 197 -7.62 14.65 18.00
C GLU A 197 -6.40 13.78 17.76
N ARG A 198 -5.24 14.40 17.54
CA ARG A 198 -3.97 13.69 17.48
C ARG A 198 -3.65 13.09 18.85
N GLY A 199 -3.65 11.76 18.96
CA GLY A 199 -3.23 11.09 20.19
C GLY A 199 -1.75 11.36 20.50
N GLU A 200 -1.37 11.26 21.78
CA GLU A 200 0.04 11.10 22.13
C GLU A 200 0.57 9.84 21.42
N ARG A 201 1.79 9.90 20.85
CA ARG A 201 2.36 8.77 20.10
C ARG A 201 2.52 7.57 21.04
N ASP A 202 1.53 6.69 21.09
CA ASP A 202 1.62 5.46 21.88
C ASP A 202 2.10 4.29 21.02
N THR A 203 3.26 4.49 20.41
CA THR A 203 4.04 3.43 19.71
C THR A 203 4.30 2.24 20.62
N ALA A 204 4.42 2.45 21.93
CA ALA A 204 4.65 1.42 22.93
C ALA A 204 3.46 0.46 23.02
N ARG A 205 2.22 0.98 23.17
CA ARG A 205 1.03 0.11 23.28
C ARG A 205 0.77 -0.77 22.06
N GLY A 206 1.03 -0.29 20.84
CA GLY A 206 0.84 -1.09 19.63
C GLY A 206 1.81 -2.27 19.54
N LEU A 207 3.09 -2.01 19.78
CA LEU A 207 4.10 -3.08 19.83
C LEU A 207 3.86 -4.03 21.01
N GLU A 208 3.43 -3.52 22.17
CA GLU A 208 3.05 -4.34 23.33
C GLU A 208 1.87 -5.26 23.03
N ARG A 209 0.84 -4.81 22.29
CA ARG A 209 -0.27 -5.66 21.84
C ARG A 209 0.20 -6.79 20.93
N ILE A 210 1.05 -6.48 19.93
CA ILE A 210 1.59 -7.49 19.02
C ILE A 210 2.51 -8.46 19.77
N GLU A 211 3.35 -7.95 20.68
CA GLU A 211 4.16 -8.78 21.57
C GLU A 211 3.30 -9.69 22.45
N ALA A 212 2.20 -9.18 23.01
CA ALA A 212 1.26 -10.00 23.78
C ALA A 212 0.66 -11.11 22.91
N VAL A 213 0.28 -10.82 21.66
CA VAL A 213 -0.17 -11.84 20.70
C VAL A 213 0.91 -12.89 20.43
N LEU A 214 2.17 -12.47 20.27
CA LEU A 214 3.31 -13.37 20.02
C LEU A 214 3.73 -14.18 21.26
N ALA A 215 3.49 -13.68 22.47
CA ALA A 215 3.91 -14.29 23.72
C ALA A 215 2.88 -15.28 24.31
N HIS A 216 1.57 -15.01 24.17
CA HIS A 216 0.51 -15.72 24.90
C HIS A 216 0.01 -17.02 24.23
N ASP A 217 0.86 -17.84 23.59
CA ASP A 217 0.39 -19.06 22.92
C ASP A 217 1.25 -20.30 23.18
N ARG A 218 0.60 -21.48 23.24
CA ARG A 218 1.28 -22.77 23.36
C ARG A 218 1.94 -23.10 22.03
N LYS A 219 3.28 -23.05 21.99
CA LYS A 219 4.10 -23.28 20.79
C LYS A 219 4.17 -24.77 20.40
N THR A 220 3.05 -25.34 19.94
CA THR A 220 2.96 -26.73 19.46
C THR A 220 3.33 -26.86 17.98
N ALA A 221 3.03 -25.85 17.16
CA ALA A 221 3.35 -25.78 15.73
C ALA A 221 3.74 -24.35 15.31
N THR A 222 4.39 -24.21 14.15
CA THR A 222 4.83 -22.91 13.58
C THR A 222 3.70 -22.11 12.91
N TYR A 223 2.46 -22.61 12.93
CA TYR A 223 1.32 -22.04 12.21
C TYR A 223 0.94 -20.60 12.61
N LYS A 224 1.02 -20.23 13.89
CA LYS A 224 0.69 -18.85 14.31
C LYS A 224 1.69 -17.84 13.77
N LEU A 225 2.98 -18.19 13.82
CA LEU A 225 4.07 -17.38 13.26
C LEU A 225 3.89 -17.24 11.75
N ALA A 226 3.53 -18.33 11.05
CA ALA A 226 3.22 -18.29 9.63
C ALA A 226 2.02 -17.40 9.29
N LEU A 227 0.94 -17.44 10.09
CA LEU A 227 -0.23 -16.57 9.88
C LEU A 227 0.15 -15.10 10.07
N LEU A 228 0.80 -14.74 11.16
CA LEU A 228 1.20 -13.35 11.43
C LEU A 228 2.19 -12.83 10.38
N ARG A 229 3.15 -13.67 9.95
CA ARG A 229 4.07 -13.32 8.85
C ARG A 229 3.32 -13.06 7.55
N ALA A 230 2.34 -13.90 7.23
CA ALA A 230 1.51 -13.72 6.03
C ALA A 230 0.71 -12.42 6.09
N LEU A 231 0.18 -12.04 7.26
CA LEU A 231 -0.50 -10.75 7.44
C LEU A 231 0.46 -9.57 7.22
N CYS A 232 1.70 -9.64 7.71
CA CYS A 232 2.72 -8.62 7.46
C CYS A 232 3.08 -8.52 5.96
N ALA A 233 3.28 -9.67 5.31
CA ALA A 233 3.59 -9.73 3.88
C ALA A 233 2.46 -9.18 3.02
N ILE A 234 1.21 -9.41 3.41
CA ILE A 234 0.03 -8.86 2.72
C ILE A 234 -0.05 -7.35 2.96
N ALA A 235 0.02 -6.90 4.22
CA ALA A 235 -0.06 -5.48 4.58
C ALA A 235 0.96 -4.59 3.84
N ARG A 236 2.13 -5.13 3.49
CA ARG A 236 3.19 -4.45 2.73
C ARG A 236 2.79 -4.12 1.27
N ASN A 237 1.89 -4.90 0.68
CA ASN A 237 1.51 -4.75 -0.73
C ASN A 237 0.32 -3.80 -0.89
N SER A 238 0.45 -2.80 -1.77
CA SER A 238 -0.53 -1.73 -2.00
C SER A 238 -1.86 -2.19 -2.61
N VAL A 239 -1.92 -3.43 -3.12
CA VAL A 239 -3.16 -4.09 -3.58
C VAL A 239 -3.60 -5.11 -2.54
N ASN A 240 -4.00 -4.61 -1.38
CA ASN A 240 -4.42 -5.45 -0.27
C ASN A 240 -5.70 -6.22 -0.65
N PRO A 241 -5.70 -7.57 -0.68
CA PRO A 241 -6.91 -8.37 -0.87
C PRO A 241 -7.68 -8.42 0.45
N VAL A 242 -8.08 -7.26 0.96
CA VAL A 242 -8.73 -7.10 2.26
C VAL A 242 -10.05 -6.35 2.12
N GLU A 243 -11.03 -6.74 2.93
CA GLU A 243 -12.29 -6.03 3.08
C GLU A 243 -12.39 -5.46 4.50
N TRP A 244 -12.75 -4.18 4.60
CA TRP A 244 -12.90 -3.51 5.88
C TRP A 244 -14.30 -3.71 6.43
N GLY A 245 -14.40 -4.20 7.67
CA GLY A 245 -15.60 -4.23 8.48
C GLY A 245 -15.58 -3.17 9.58
N ALA A 246 -16.61 -3.14 10.43
CA ALA A 246 -16.73 -2.15 11.50
C ALA A 246 -15.65 -2.30 12.59
N ASP A 247 -15.34 -3.54 13.00
CA ASP A 247 -14.40 -3.87 14.08
C ASP A 247 -13.23 -4.77 13.62
N ARG A 248 -13.28 -5.24 12.38
CA ARG A 248 -12.31 -6.19 11.81
C ARG A 248 -11.97 -5.90 10.36
N VAL A 249 -10.76 -6.26 9.98
CA VAL A 249 -10.29 -6.33 8.59
C VAL A 249 -10.26 -7.79 8.14
N TYR A 250 -10.94 -8.09 7.05
CA TYR A 250 -11.05 -9.43 6.49
C TYR A 250 -10.01 -9.61 5.39
N VAL A 251 -9.01 -10.46 5.64
CA VAL A 251 -7.92 -10.75 4.70
C VAL A 251 -8.23 -12.03 3.92
N LEU A 252 -8.07 -11.99 2.60
CA LEU A 252 -8.39 -13.10 1.70
C LEU A 252 -7.59 -14.37 2.05
N LEU A 253 -8.28 -15.47 2.34
CA LEU A 253 -7.63 -16.71 2.80
C LEU A 253 -6.75 -17.35 1.71
N ARG A 254 -7.13 -17.24 0.43
CA ARG A 254 -6.27 -17.67 -0.70
C ARG A 254 -4.92 -16.96 -0.67
N ALA A 255 -4.90 -15.64 -0.43
CA ALA A 255 -3.66 -14.86 -0.38
C ALA A 255 -2.75 -15.30 0.78
N ILE A 256 -3.34 -15.56 1.95
CA ILE A 256 -2.61 -16.10 3.11
C ILE A 256 -2.05 -17.50 2.80
N ALA A 257 -2.81 -18.35 2.11
CA ALA A 257 -2.37 -19.70 1.74
C ALA A 257 -1.19 -19.68 0.76
N ILE A 258 -1.15 -18.73 -0.19
CA ILE A 258 -0.01 -18.55 -1.10
C ILE A 258 1.24 -18.14 -0.31
N GLN A 259 1.12 -17.23 0.67
CA GLN A 259 2.24 -16.85 1.54
C GLN A 259 2.78 -18.06 2.33
N TRP A 260 1.89 -18.92 2.84
CA TRP A 260 2.32 -20.15 3.50
C TRP A 260 3.05 -21.11 2.56
N LEU A 261 2.58 -21.26 1.31
CA LEU A 261 3.32 -22.06 0.31
C LEU A 261 4.75 -21.55 0.15
N ILE A 262 4.93 -20.23 0.06
CA ILE A 262 6.25 -19.58 -0.05
C ILE A 262 7.11 -19.86 1.20
N PHE A 263 6.59 -19.61 2.40
CA PHE A 263 7.37 -19.71 3.64
C PHE A 263 7.78 -21.15 3.97
N TYR A 264 6.92 -22.13 3.67
CA TYR A 264 7.20 -23.54 3.97
C TYR A 264 8.00 -24.23 2.86
N TRP A 265 8.07 -23.68 1.65
CA TRP A 265 8.81 -24.28 0.55
C TRP A 265 10.27 -24.60 0.86
N PRO A 266 11.13 -23.65 1.30
CA PRO A 266 12.54 -23.95 1.58
C PRO A 266 12.71 -24.94 2.74
N ILE A 267 11.73 -25.05 3.63
CA ILE A 267 11.74 -25.99 4.76
C ILE A 267 11.38 -27.40 4.29
N VAL A 268 10.35 -27.53 3.44
CA VAL A 268 9.85 -28.84 2.96
C VAL A 268 10.77 -29.44 1.89
N THR A 269 11.43 -28.59 1.10
CA THR A 269 12.32 -29.02 0.01
C THR A 269 13.81 -29.10 0.41
N ALA A 270 14.11 -28.86 1.68
CA ALA A 270 15.45 -29.06 2.22
C ALA A 270 15.90 -30.52 2.05
N SER A 271 17.22 -30.72 1.90
CA SER A 271 17.82 -32.05 1.78
C SER A 271 17.58 -32.95 2.99
N GLU A 272 17.40 -32.35 4.16
CA GLU A 272 17.07 -33.03 5.41
C GLU A 272 15.63 -32.72 5.82
N HIS A 273 15.00 -33.68 6.50
CA HIS A 273 13.66 -33.47 7.02
C HIS A 273 13.68 -32.48 8.21
N ILE A 274 13.00 -31.35 8.03
CA ILE A 274 12.85 -30.32 9.07
C ILE A 274 11.42 -30.33 9.60
N ALA A 275 11.24 -30.74 10.85
CA ALA A 275 9.96 -30.75 11.53
C ALA A 275 9.45 -29.32 11.82
N GLN A 276 8.14 -29.11 11.72
CA GLN A 276 7.45 -27.83 11.94
C GLN A 276 6.30 -27.93 12.97
N ILE A 277 6.05 -29.15 13.46
CA ILE A 277 5.15 -29.43 14.57
C ILE A 277 5.83 -30.39 15.55
N ARG A 278 5.62 -30.19 16.85
CA ARG A 278 6.16 -31.11 17.87
C ARG A 278 5.59 -32.51 17.66
N GLY A 279 6.46 -33.52 17.68
CA GLY A 279 6.07 -34.91 17.45
C GLY A 279 6.14 -35.37 15.99
N GLU A 280 6.64 -34.54 15.09
CA GLU A 280 6.90 -34.90 13.70
C GLU A 280 8.16 -35.77 13.58
N TYR A 281 7.97 -37.08 13.77
CA TYR A 281 9.00 -38.11 13.66
C TYR A 281 8.76 -38.98 12.41
N SER A 282 9.81 -39.28 11.66
CA SER A 282 9.76 -40.14 10.47
C SER A 282 9.44 -41.62 10.76
N ASN A 283 9.59 -42.08 12.01
CA ASN A 283 9.65 -43.52 12.34
C ASN A 283 8.42 -44.06 13.10
N THR A 284 7.23 -43.47 12.91
CA THR A 284 5.97 -44.02 13.48
C THR A 284 4.96 -44.37 12.37
N PRO A 285 4.05 -45.34 12.57
CA PRO A 285 3.08 -45.75 11.54
C PRO A 285 2.07 -44.66 11.14
N LYS A 286 1.90 -43.63 11.97
CA LYS A 286 1.08 -42.43 11.72
C LYS A 286 1.83 -41.19 12.22
N PRO A 287 2.83 -40.72 11.47
CA PRO A 287 3.64 -39.59 11.91
C PRO A 287 2.78 -38.31 11.95
N ILE A 288 2.89 -37.55 13.04
CA ILE A 288 2.25 -36.23 13.14
C ILE A 288 3.02 -35.30 12.22
N THR A 289 2.50 -34.97 11.04
CA THR A 289 3.15 -34.05 10.10
C THR A 289 2.27 -32.83 9.83
N ILE A 290 2.88 -31.74 9.37
CA ILE A 290 2.09 -30.62 8.84
C ILE A 290 1.28 -31.10 7.64
N ALA A 291 -0.01 -30.77 7.62
CA ALA A 291 -0.99 -31.43 6.74
C ALA A 291 -0.65 -31.30 5.24
N PHE A 292 0.03 -30.23 4.85
CA PHE A 292 0.38 -29.92 3.47
C PHE A 292 1.79 -30.33 3.06
N ARG A 293 2.59 -30.99 3.93
CA ARG A 293 3.98 -31.36 3.61
C ARG A 293 4.09 -32.22 2.35
N SER A 294 3.31 -33.30 2.29
CA SER A 294 3.34 -34.24 1.15
C SER A 294 2.91 -33.57 -0.16
N ALA A 295 1.93 -32.65 -0.09
CA ALA A 295 1.48 -31.89 -1.25
C ALA A 295 2.58 -30.95 -1.77
N ILE A 296 3.26 -30.21 -0.90
CA ILE A 296 4.39 -29.34 -1.28
C ILE A 296 5.56 -30.19 -1.81
N ALA A 297 5.93 -31.28 -1.13
CA ALA A 297 7.03 -32.14 -1.56
C ALA A 297 6.76 -32.78 -2.93
N LYS A 298 5.52 -33.21 -3.20
CA LYS A 298 5.11 -33.70 -4.51
C LYS A 298 5.24 -32.59 -5.56
N LEU A 299 4.74 -31.39 -5.26
CA LEU A 299 4.83 -30.26 -6.18
C LEU A 299 6.27 -29.89 -6.53
N ALA A 300 7.17 -29.92 -5.54
CA ALA A 300 8.59 -29.70 -5.75
C ALA A 300 9.23 -30.79 -6.62
N LYS A 301 8.89 -32.06 -6.37
CA LYS A 301 9.38 -33.17 -7.20
C LYS A 301 8.93 -33.04 -8.66
N ASP A 302 7.67 -32.72 -8.87
CA ASP A 302 7.09 -32.57 -10.21
C ASP A 302 7.69 -31.37 -10.98
N ALA A 303 8.20 -30.36 -10.24
CA ALA A 303 8.80 -29.15 -10.80
C ALA A 303 10.34 -29.17 -10.85
N GLY A 304 11.00 -30.27 -10.49
CA GLY A 304 12.45 -30.44 -10.59
C GLY A 304 13.26 -30.06 -9.34
N GLY A 305 12.63 -29.85 -8.19
CA GLY A 305 13.27 -29.67 -6.88
C GLY A 305 12.99 -28.32 -6.20
N SER A 306 13.90 -27.89 -5.31
CA SER A 306 13.76 -26.68 -4.50
C SER A 306 13.92 -25.37 -5.30
N SER A 307 14.68 -25.41 -6.40
CA SER A 307 14.97 -24.28 -7.30
C SER A 307 13.80 -23.84 -8.19
N SER A 308 12.62 -24.48 -8.07
CA SER A 308 11.49 -24.25 -8.98
C SER A 308 10.32 -23.46 -8.38
N LEU A 309 10.40 -22.99 -7.13
CA LEU A 309 9.29 -22.24 -6.49
C LEU A 309 8.86 -21.04 -7.33
N TYR A 310 9.83 -20.32 -7.90
CA TYR A 310 9.54 -19.19 -8.78
C TYR A 310 8.65 -19.61 -9.96
N ASN A 311 9.02 -20.67 -10.68
CA ASN A 311 8.22 -21.18 -11.80
C ASN A 311 6.82 -21.59 -11.39
N ILE A 312 6.67 -22.15 -10.19
CA ILE A 312 5.38 -22.49 -9.60
C ILE A 312 4.56 -21.24 -9.29
N LEU A 313 5.15 -20.22 -8.68
CA LEU A 313 4.45 -18.97 -8.38
C LEU A 313 4.03 -18.25 -9.66
N ARG A 314 4.88 -18.28 -10.69
CA ARG A 314 4.58 -17.76 -12.04
C ARG A 314 3.43 -18.52 -12.69
N ASP A 315 3.49 -19.84 -12.71
CA ASP A 315 2.41 -20.68 -13.26
C ASP A 315 1.13 -20.62 -12.40
N LEU A 316 1.23 -20.34 -11.10
CA LEU A 316 0.07 -20.12 -10.23
C LEU A 316 -0.67 -18.84 -10.58
N GLU A 317 0.03 -17.81 -11.04
CA GLU A 317 -0.58 -16.59 -11.55
C GLU A 317 -1.33 -16.86 -12.87
N GLU A 318 -0.72 -17.60 -13.80
CA GLU A 318 -1.29 -17.90 -15.11
C GLU A 318 -2.39 -18.97 -15.05
N ASN A 319 -2.21 -19.98 -14.19
CA ASN A 319 -3.04 -21.18 -14.09
C ASN A 319 -3.44 -21.47 -12.63
N PRO A 320 -4.21 -20.57 -11.97
CA PRO A 320 -4.45 -20.62 -10.53
C PRO A 320 -5.13 -21.90 -10.05
N HIS A 321 -5.99 -22.51 -10.87
CA HIS A 321 -6.73 -23.72 -10.53
C HIS A 321 -5.82 -24.96 -10.41
N ARG A 322 -4.66 -24.98 -11.07
CA ARG A 322 -3.71 -26.11 -11.00
C ARG A 322 -3.19 -26.35 -9.58
N TYR A 323 -3.14 -25.29 -8.77
CA TYR A 323 -2.61 -25.30 -7.41
C TYR A 323 -3.69 -25.33 -6.34
N ASP A 324 -4.97 -25.37 -6.71
CA ASP A 324 -6.09 -25.35 -5.76
C ASP A 324 -6.01 -26.50 -4.73
N SER A 325 -5.50 -27.66 -5.11
CA SER A 325 -5.40 -28.82 -4.21
C SER A 325 -4.49 -28.54 -3.02
N VAL A 326 -3.27 -28.05 -3.24
CA VAL A 326 -2.32 -27.70 -2.19
C VAL A 326 -2.78 -26.46 -1.42
N LEU A 327 -3.29 -25.44 -2.11
CA LEU A 327 -3.74 -24.21 -1.47
C LEU A 327 -4.98 -24.43 -0.59
N LYS A 328 -5.93 -25.28 -0.99
CA LYS A 328 -7.10 -25.65 -0.16
C LYS A 328 -6.67 -26.39 1.10
N LEU A 329 -5.67 -27.26 1.01
CA LEU A 329 -5.14 -27.99 2.16
C LEU A 329 -4.46 -27.04 3.17
N ILE A 330 -3.69 -26.07 2.67
CA ILE A 330 -3.11 -24.99 3.48
C ILE A 330 -4.22 -24.14 4.11
N ALA A 331 -5.20 -23.68 3.33
CA ALA A 331 -6.33 -22.87 3.80
C ALA A 331 -7.14 -23.57 4.92
N GLN A 332 -7.41 -24.86 4.75
CA GLN A 332 -8.07 -25.67 5.79
C GLN A 332 -7.23 -25.79 7.06
N THR A 333 -5.90 -25.87 6.93
CA THR A 333 -4.97 -25.93 8.06
C THR A 333 -4.93 -24.60 8.80
N ILE A 334 -4.91 -23.47 8.09
CA ILE A 334 -5.02 -22.12 8.67
C ILE A 334 -6.33 -21.99 9.47
N ARG A 335 -7.46 -22.40 8.87
CA ARG A 335 -8.78 -22.33 9.50
C ARG A 335 -8.84 -23.18 10.77
N LYS A 336 -8.50 -24.46 10.68
CA LYS A 336 -8.57 -25.41 11.81
C LYS A 336 -7.51 -25.15 12.88
N GLY A 337 -6.40 -24.51 12.52
CA GLY A 337 -5.30 -24.19 13.42
C GLY A 337 -5.42 -22.77 13.98
N PRO A 338 -4.55 -21.84 13.56
CA PRO A 338 -4.38 -20.55 14.21
C PRO A 338 -5.62 -19.67 14.19
N VAL A 339 -6.52 -19.79 13.20
CA VAL A 339 -7.77 -19.00 13.18
C VAL A 339 -8.76 -19.45 14.25
N THR A 340 -8.82 -20.76 14.54
CA THR A 340 -9.75 -21.31 15.54
C THR A 340 -9.19 -21.19 16.97
N HIS A 341 -7.87 -21.30 17.12
CA HIS A 341 -7.25 -21.49 18.43
C HIS A 341 -6.51 -20.27 18.99
N ALA A 342 -6.29 -19.21 18.20
CA ALA A 342 -5.63 -18.01 18.71
C ALA A 342 -6.60 -17.11 19.50
N GLY A 343 -6.17 -16.68 20.69
CA GLY A 343 -6.98 -15.86 21.60
C GLY A 343 -7.70 -16.73 22.64
N SER A 344 -8.80 -16.21 23.19
CA SER A 344 -9.63 -16.95 24.15
C SER A 344 -10.99 -17.32 23.55
N ILE A 345 -11.70 -18.27 24.16
CA ILE A 345 -13.03 -18.70 23.71
C ILE A 345 -14.02 -17.51 23.64
N ASN A 346 -13.89 -16.54 24.56
CA ASN A 346 -14.78 -15.39 24.67
C ASN A 346 -14.28 -14.15 23.90
N ALA A 347 -13.03 -14.18 23.42
CA ALA A 347 -12.41 -13.11 22.65
C ALA A 347 -11.44 -13.74 21.63
N PRO A 348 -11.98 -14.27 20.51
CA PRO A 348 -11.14 -14.89 19.49
C PRO A 348 -10.30 -13.81 18.81
N LEU A 349 -9.00 -14.06 18.71
CA LEU A 349 -8.10 -13.11 18.07
C LEU A 349 -8.41 -13.04 16.58
N PHE A 350 -8.60 -14.18 15.91
CA PHE A 350 -8.97 -14.25 14.50
C PHE A 350 -10.37 -14.83 14.32
N THR A 351 -11.06 -14.42 13.26
CA THR A 351 -12.36 -14.99 12.86
C THR A 351 -12.30 -15.51 11.43
N TYR A 352 -13.26 -16.36 11.05
CA TYR A 352 -13.38 -16.88 9.70
C TYR A 352 -14.73 -16.48 9.10
N ARG A 353 -14.71 -15.93 7.89
CA ARG A 353 -15.89 -15.67 7.07
C ARG A 353 -15.87 -16.59 5.83
N PRO A 354 -16.94 -17.35 5.55
CA PRO A 354 -16.98 -18.23 4.38
C PRO A 354 -16.76 -17.50 3.05
N GLY A 355 -16.31 -18.24 2.04
CA GLY A 355 -16.15 -17.76 0.67
C GLY A 355 -16.43 -18.87 -0.33
N ASN A 356 -16.19 -18.58 -1.61
CA ASN A 356 -16.38 -19.51 -2.73
C ASN A 356 -15.11 -20.35 -3.02
N SER A 357 -15.16 -21.13 -4.10
CA SER A 357 -14.05 -21.99 -4.55
C SER A 357 -12.79 -21.23 -4.94
N GLU A 358 -12.88 -19.94 -5.26
CA GLU A 358 -11.73 -19.13 -5.64
C GLU A 358 -11.07 -18.51 -4.41
N THR A 359 -11.88 -17.91 -3.53
CA THR A 359 -11.42 -17.13 -2.37
C THR A 359 -10.99 -17.99 -1.17
N PHE A 360 -11.57 -19.19 -1.04
CA PHE A 360 -11.49 -20.07 0.13
C PHE A 360 -12.05 -19.47 1.44
N GLY A 361 -12.57 -18.24 1.41
CA GLY A 361 -13.03 -17.48 2.58
C GLY A 361 -12.06 -16.37 2.99
N TRP A 362 -12.28 -15.83 4.19
CA TRP A 362 -11.57 -14.67 4.71
C TRP A 362 -11.22 -14.84 6.18
N VAL A 363 -10.08 -14.28 6.59
CA VAL A 363 -9.62 -14.24 7.98
C VAL A 363 -9.86 -12.83 8.53
N GLY A 364 -10.75 -12.70 9.51
CA GLY A 364 -11.02 -11.44 10.19
C GLY A 364 -10.00 -11.15 11.28
N VAL A 365 -9.27 -10.04 11.16
CA VAL A 365 -8.28 -9.53 12.10
C VAL A 365 -8.87 -8.30 12.81
N PRO A 366 -8.75 -8.13 14.13
CA PRO A 366 -9.18 -6.93 14.82
C PRO A 366 -8.55 -5.69 14.17
N THR A 367 -9.34 -4.65 13.95
CA THR A 367 -8.89 -3.50 13.17
C THR A 367 -7.66 -2.85 13.79
N ASP A 368 -7.62 -2.69 15.11
CA ASP A 368 -6.47 -2.16 15.84
C ASP A 368 -5.18 -2.97 15.61
N ILE A 369 -5.26 -4.31 15.67
CA ILE A 369 -4.14 -5.22 15.38
C ILE A 369 -3.71 -5.12 13.92
N TRP A 370 -4.65 -5.05 12.97
CA TRP A 370 -4.32 -4.88 11.56
C TRP A 370 -3.59 -3.56 11.30
N LEU A 371 -4.04 -2.46 11.93
CA LEU A 371 -3.41 -1.15 11.82
C LEU A 371 -2.01 -1.12 12.44
N ASP A 372 -1.82 -1.80 13.58
CA ASP A 372 -0.49 -1.99 14.17
C ASP A 372 0.42 -2.79 13.22
N ILE A 373 -0.09 -3.83 12.55
CA ILE A 373 0.66 -4.58 11.53
C ILE A 373 1.05 -3.66 10.37
N CYS A 374 0.12 -2.90 9.79
CA CYS A 374 0.41 -1.96 8.69
C CYS A 374 1.42 -0.88 9.05
N ARG A 375 1.60 -0.56 10.35
CA ARG A 375 2.53 0.47 10.81
C ARG A 375 3.93 -0.10 11.09
N PHE A 376 4.02 -1.36 11.50
CA PHE A 376 5.25 -1.98 12.01
C PHE A 376 5.60 -3.29 11.31
N GLU A 377 5.09 -3.54 10.10
CA GLU A 377 5.15 -4.83 9.41
C GLU A 377 6.58 -5.35 9.26
N HIS A 378 7.55 -4.47 8.98
CA HIS A 378 8.96 -4.85 8.88
C HIS A 378 9.53 -5.34 10.22
N TRP A 379 9.27 -4.60 11.30
CA TRP A 379 9.76 -4.93 12.65
C TRP A 379 9.11 -6.19 13.19
N ILE A 380 7.80 -6.33 12.94
CA ILE A 380 7.02 -7.49 13.34
C ILE A 380 7.49 -8.73 12.56
N GLU A 381 7.68 -8.62 11.25
CA GLU A 381 8.17 -9.75 10.43
C GLU A 381 9.55 -10.22 10.88
N ASP A 382 10.51 -9.33 11.11
CA ASP A 382 11.85 -9.71 11.56
C ASP A 382 11.81 -10.45 12.91
N SER A 383 11.00 -9.97 13.86
CA SER A 383 10.76 -10.65 15.14
C SER A 383 10.14 -12.03 14.94
N ILE A 384 9.17 -12.16 14.04
CA ILE A 384 8.51 -13.45 13.72
C ILE A 384 9.51 -14.44 13.12
N ILE A 385 10.35 -14.01 12.19
CA ILE A 385 11.34 -14.87 11.54
C ILE A 385 12.32 -15.44 12.58
N VAL A 386 12.84 -14.60 13.47
CA VAL A 386 13.76 -15.04 14.55
C VAL A 386 13.05 -16.00 15.51
N ARG A 387 11.81 -15.72 15.90
CA ARG A 387 11.01 -16.62 16.77
C ARG A 387 10.71 -17.94 16.10
N TRP A 388 10.44 -17.94 14.80
CA TRP A 388 10.18 -19.15 14.02
C TRP A 388 11.44 -20.01 13.93
N ALA A 389 12.59 -19.40 13.61
CA ALA A 389 13.87 -20.10 13.56
C ALA A 389 14.18 -20.80 14.90
N ARG A 390 14.01 -20.09 16.03
CA ARG A 390 14.17 -20.67 17.38
C ARG A 390 13.19 -21.80 17.67
N LEU A 391 11.91 -21.63 17.33
CA LEU A 391 10.91 -22.69 17.55
C LEU A 391 11.20 -23.93 16.69
N THR A 392 11.65 -23.74 15.45
CA THR A 392 12.05 -24.86 14.59
C THR A 392 13.26 -25.58 15.17
N ASP A 393 14.25 -24.84 15.67
CA ASP A 393 15.39 -25.41 16.39
C ASP A 393 14.96 -26.21 17.62
N GLU A 394 14.06 -25.68 18.45
CA GLU A 394 13.52 -26.39 19.61
C GLU A 394 12.78 -27.69 19.23
N ILE A 395 12.03 -27.68 18.13
CA ILE A 395 11.29 -28.85 17.63
C ILE A 395 12.27 -29.93 17.15
N ASN A 396 13.34 -29.54 16.45
CA ASN A 396 14.29 -30.46 15.82
C ASN A 396 15.51 -30.80 16.70
N ARG A 397 15.70 -30.07 17.81
CA ARG A 397 16.78 -30.27 18.82
C ARG A 397 18.19 -30.21 18.23
N THR A 398 18.45 -29.23 17.36
CA THR A 398 19.74 -29.11 16.66
C THR A 398 20.69 -28.07 17.27
N ALA A 399 20.22 -27.21 18.19
CA ALA A 399 21.00 -26.15 18.85
C ALA A 399 21.68 -25.18 17.88
N ASN A 400 21.09 -24.99 16.69
CA ASN A 400 21.56 -24.09 15.65
C ASN A 400 20.37 -23.37 14.97
N PRO A 401 19.76 -22.38 15.64
CA PRO A 401 18.67 -21.60 15.07
C PRO A 401 19.09 -20.80 13.81
N GLY A 402 20.37 -20.47 13.67
CA GLY A 402 20.90 -19.73 12.52
C GLY A 402 20.70 -20.46 11.18
N ARG A 403 20.73 -21.79 11.18
CA ARG A 403 20.42 -22.61 10.01
C ARG A 403 18.99 -22.38 9.50
N TYR A 404 18.03 -22.33 10.40
CA TYR A 404 16.62 -22.13 10.04
C TYR A 404 16.32 -20.68 9.69
N LEU A 405 17.05 -19.72 10.29
CA LEU A 405 16.99 -18.32 9.91
C LEU A 405 17.32 -18.14 8.42
N ALA A 406 18.41 -18.75 7.94
CA ALA A 406 18.79 -18.70 6.53
C ALA A 406 17.68 -19.24 5.59
N LEU A 407 17.02 -20.33 5.97
CA LEU A 407 15.90 -20.89 5.20
C LEU A 407 14.65 -20.00 5.22
N LEU A 408 14.34 -19.39 6.37
CA LEU A 408 13.16 -18.53 6.51
C LEU A 408 13.34 -17.16 5.85
N MET A 409 14.59 -16.70 5.71
CA MET A 409 14.97 -15.51 4.95
C MET A 409 15.15 -15.81 3.45
N ALA A 410 15.14 -17.08 3.04
CA ALA A 410 15.23 -17.44 1.64
C ALA A 410 14.00 -16.90 0.89
N SER A 411 14.22 -15.91 0.04
CA SER A 411 13.25 -15.50 -0.96
C SER A 411 13.21 -16.57 -2.06
N PRO A 412 12.06 -16.83 -2.73
CA PRO A 412 12.08 -17.52 -4.01
C PRO A 412 13.13 -16.81 -4.89
N GLN A 413 14.29 -17.44 -5.11
CA GLN A 413 15.30 -16.84 -5.94
C GLN A 413 14.80 -16.92 -7.37
N ASP A 414 14.40 -15.78 -7.89
CA ASP A 414 14.64 -15.48 -9.29
C ASP A 414 16.17 -15.45 -9.43
N GLU A 415 16.82 -16.41 -10.11
CA GLU A 415 18.11 -16.01 -10.68
C GLU A 415 17.83 -14.77 -11.54
N ARG A 416 18.67 -13.74 -11.43
CA ARG A 416 18.49 -12.52 -12.25
C ARG A 416 18.51 -12.96 -13.71
N ASP A 417 17.33 -12.99 -14.34
CA ASP A 417 17.16 -13.51 -15.69
C ASP A 417 16.45 -12.47 -16.54
N THR A 418 17.11 -12.12 -17.64
CA THR A 418 16.60 -11.17 -18.63
C THR A 418 16.56 -11.78 -20.03
N SER A 419 16.76 -13.10 -20.14
CA SER A 419 16.90 -13.82 -21.40
C SER A 419 15.62 -13.75 -22.23
N GLU A 420 14.47 -14.03 -21.59
CA GLU A 420 13.15 -14.02 -22.21
C GLU A 420 12.81 -12.63 -22.79
N VAL A 421 13.00 -11.55 -22.01
CA VAL A 421 12.77 -10.18 -22.49
C VAL A 421 13.74 -9.82 -23.61
N ARG A 422 15.02 -10.21 -23.50
CA ARG A 422 16.00 -9.97 -24.57
C ARG A 422 15.62 -10.67 -25.87
N GLN A 423 15.13 -11.91 -25.79
CA GLN A 423 14.63 -12.66 -26.95
C GLN A 423 13.37 -12.03 -27.55
N ALA A 424 12.43 -11.59 -26.72
CA ALA A 424 11.23 -10.91 -27.18
C ALA A 424 11.55 -9.59 -27.90
N LEU A 425 12.49 -8.81 -27.34
CA LEU A 425 12.90 -7.53 -27.91
C LEU A 425 13.77 -7.66 -29.17
N SER A 426 14.44 -8.80 -29.41
CA SER A 426 15.28 -8.96 -30.62
C SER A 426 14.49 -8.86 -31.92
N ASN A 427 13.19 -9.13 -31.86
CA ASN A 427 12.27 -9.08 -33.00
C ASN A 427 11.62 -7.70 -33.19
N ILE A 428 11.96 -6.72 -32.33
CA ILE A 428 11.37 -5.38 -32.35
C ILE A 428 12.34 -4.37 -32.98
N HIS A 429 11.88 -3.65 -34.01
CA HIS A 429 12.64 -2.56 -34.62
C HIS A 429 12.52 -1.24 -33.84
N ASN A 430 13.49 -0.35 -34.04
CA ASN A 430 13.54 1.00 -33.44
C ASN A 430 13.57 1.01 -31.90
N LEU A 431 14.35 0.11 -31.31
CA LEU A 431 14.62 0.16 -29.88
C LEU A 431 15.40 1.42 -29.51
N GLN A 432 15.11 1.99 -28.34
CA GLN A 432 15.81 3.12 -27.76
C GLN A 432 16.14 2.84 -26.30
N CYS A 433 17.25 3.38 -25.83
CA CYS A 433 17.66 3.28 -24.44
C CYS A 433 16.59 3.95 -23.58
N VAL A 434 15.99 3.19 -22.66
CA VAL A 434 14.92 3.70 -21.80
C VAL A 434 15.35 4.98 -21.08
N TRP A 435 16.61 5.07 -20.63
CA TRP A 435 17.12 6.20 -19.86
C TRP A 435 17.59 7.40 -20.70
N THR A 436 18.24 7.16 -21.84
CA THR A 436 18.89 8.24 -22.63
C THR A 436 18.17 8.60 -23.93
N GLY A 437 17.27 7.74 -24.42
CA GLY A 437 16.62 7.89 -25.73
C GLY A 437 17.51 7.63 -26.93
N LYS A 438 18.79 7.33 -26.71
CA LYS A 438 19.69 6.94 -27.80
C LYS A 438 19.21 5.62 -28.43
N PRO A 439 19.22 5.49 -29.77
CA PRO A 439 18.80 4.27 -30.45
C PRO A 439 19.68 3.09 -30.04
N LEU A 440 19.04 1.93 -29.85
CA LEU A 440 19.69 0.66 -29.53
C LEU A 440 19.79 -0.19 -30.79
N ARG A 441 20.99 -0.72 -31.04
CA ARG A 441 21.26 -1.68 -32.11
C ARG A 441 21.24 -3.11 -31.52
N HIS A 442 22.14 -3.99 -31.96
CA HIS A 442 22.16 -5.38 -31.52
C HIS A 442 22.74 -5.61 -30.10
N ASN A 443 23.56 -4.70 -29.58
CA ASN A 443 24.17 -4.85 -28.25
C ASN A 443 23.52 -3.91 -27.22
N TYR A 444 22.58 -4.43 -26.43
CA TYR A 444 21.91 -3.72 -25.34
C TYR A 444 21.76 -4.59 -24.09
N ALA A 445 21.71 -3.92 -22.94
CA ALA A 445 21.38 -4.53 -21.66
C ALA A 445 19.86 -4.48 -21.44
N ILE A 446 19.37 -5.34 -20.55
CA ILE A 446 18.03 -5.21 -19.97
C ILE A 446 18.25 -4.72 -18.54
N ASP A 447 17.78 -3.50 -18.27
CA ASP A 447 17.86 -2.84 -16.99
C ASP A 447 16.61 -3.14 -16.17
N HIS A 448 16.82 -3.41 -14.87
CA HIS A 448 15.77 -3.44 -13.87
C HIS A 448 15.53 -2.02 -13.39
N MET A 449 14.37 -1.41 -13.70
CA MET A 449 14.07 -0.04 -13.30
C MET A 449 14.23 0.15 -11.79
N ILE A 450 13.61 -0.74 -11.01
CA ILE A 450 13.92 -0.94 -9.59
C ILE A 450 14.96 -2.06 -9.52
N PRO A 451 16.18 -1.79 -9.01
CA PRO A 451 17.27 -2.75 -9.01
C PRO A 451 16.87 -4.09 -8.42
N TYR A 452 17.38 -5.17 -9.02
CA TYR A 452 17.10 -6.52 -8.56
C TYR A 452 17.49 -6.72 -7.08
N ALA A 453 18.61 -6.15 -6.63
CA ALA A 453 19.03 -6.19 -5.22
C ALA A 453 18.02 -5.56 -4.23
N VAL A 454 17.12 -4.71 -4.73
CA VAL A 454 16.14 -3.97 -3.94
C VAL A 454 14.77 -4.63 -3.98
N TRP A 455 14.36 -5.05 -5.18
CA TRP A 455 13.00 -5.50 -5.47
C TRP A 455 12.87 -7.00 -5.69
N GLY A 456 13.96 -7.67 -6.09
CA GLY A 456 14.06 -9.13 -6.13
C GLY A 456 13.09 -9.81 -7.10
N ASN A 457 12.74 -9.17 -8.22
CA ASN A 457 11.88 -9.79 -9.23
C ASN A 457 12.35 -9.54 -10.67
N ASN A 458 11.95 -10.46 -11.55
CA ASN A 458 12.10 -10.36 -13.00
C ASN A 458 10.77 -10.00 -13.69
N ASP A 459 9.91 -9.21 -13.05
CA ASP A 459 8.62 -8.83 -13.65
C ASP A 459 8.85 -8.03 -14.93
N LEU A 460 8.05 -8.31 -15.96
CA LEU A 460 8.15 -7.68 -17.28
C LEU A 460 8.04 -6.16 -17.22
N TRP A 461 7.20 -5.63 -16.33
CA TRP A 461 7.07 -4.19 -16.16
C TRP A 461 8.36 -3.55 -15.64
N ASN A 462 9.21 -4.28 -14.95
CA ASN A 462 10.45 -3.78 -14.35
C ASN A 462 11.66 -3.90 -15.30
N LEU A 463 11.54 -4.63 -16.41
CA LEU A 463 12.63 -4.97 -17.32
C LEU A 463 12.55 -4.13 -18.61
N LEU A 464 13.54 -3.27 -18.86
CA LEU A 464 13.55 -2.39 -20.03
C LEU A 464 14.92 -2.31 -20.72
N PRO A 465 14.99 -2.11 -22.04
CA PRO A 465 16.26 -2.11 -22.75
C PRO A 465 17.05 -0.80 -22.49
N ALA A 466 18.33 -0.94 -22.20
CA ALA A 466 19.23 0.16 -21.90
C ALA A 466 20.60 -0.01 -22.57
N LEU A 467 21.33 1.10 -22.72
CA LEU A 467 22.74 1.04 -23.12
C LEU A 467 23.57 0.35 -22.01
N PRO A 468 24.49 -0.58 -22.32
CA PRO A 468 25.25 -1.31 -21.31
C PRO A 468 25.97 -0.41 -20.30
N GLN A 469 26.62 0.66 -20.78
CA GLN A 469 27.32 1.62 -19.92
C GLN A 469 26.37 2.38 -18.98
N VAL A 470 25.16 2.66 -19.44
CA VAL A 470 24.14 3.39 -18.67
C VAL A 470 23.54 2.49 -17.59
N ASN A 471 23.22 1.24 -17.93
CA ASN A 471 22.79 0.21 -16.98
C ASN A 471 23.87 -0.03 -15.89
N LEU A 472 25.14 -0.11 -16.29
CA LEU A 472 26.27 -0.23 -15.35
C LEU A 472 26.40 0.98 -14.42
N ALA A 473 26.26 2.21 -14.96
CA ALA A 473 26.34 3.43 -14.18
C ALA A 473 25.18 3.58 -13.18
N LYS A 474 23.98 3.08 -13.53
CA LYS A 474 22.82 3.05 -12.62
C LYS A 474 23.05 2.08 -11.47
N SER A 475 23.64 0.90 -11.73
CA SER A 475 23.92 -0.12 -10.69
C SER A 475 22.70 -0.38 -9.80
N ASP A 476 22.86 -0.35 -8.47
CA ASP A 476 21.80 -0.56 -7.49
C ASP A 476 21.08 0.75 -7.07
N ALA A 477 21.26 1.84 -7.81
CA ALA A 477 20.54 3.09 -7.57
C ALA A 477 19.14 3.08 -8.22
N LEU A 478 18.22 3.81 -7.59
CA LEU A 478 16.90 4.08 -8.16
C LEU A 478 16.99 5.23 -9.18
N PRO A 479 16.22 5.20 -10.27
CA PRO A 479 16.17 6.35 -11.18
C PRO A 479 15.61 7.58 -10.44
N ALA A 480 16.19 8.74 -10.72
CA ALA A 480 15.71 10.01 -10.21
C ALA A 480 14.29 10.28 -10.74
N ARG A 481 13.43 10.88 -9.92
CA ARG A 481 12.04 11.19 -10.30
C ARG A 481 11.96 12.04 -11.57
N SER A 482 12.83 13.04 -11.69
CA SER A 482 12.92 13.88 -12.90
C SER A 482 13.25 13.08 -14.16
N LEU A 483 14.08 12.04 -14.05
CA LEU A 483 14.40 11.14 -15.16
C LEU A 483 13.21 10.26 -15.52
N LEU A 484 12.52 9.66 -14.54
CA LEU A 484 11.32 8.86 -14.76
C LEU A 484 10.28 9.67 -15.53
N ILE A 485 9.94 10.87 -15.05
CA ILE A 485 8.98 11.77 -15.71
C ILE A 485 9.41 12.09 -17.14
N LYS A 486 10.69 12.45 -17.35
CA LYS A 486 11.24 12.73 -18.68
C LYS A 486 11.14 11.54 -19.63
N ARG A 487 11.22 10.32 -19.12
CA ARG A 487 11.23 9.07 -19.91
C ARG A 487 9.90 8.30 -19.86
N LYS A 488 8.86 8.88 -19.26
CA LYS A 488 7.52 8.30 -19.08
C LYS A 488 6.96 7.67 -20.35
N ASN A 489 6.90 8.43 -21.44
CA ASN A 489 6.30 7.96 -22.69
C ASN A 489 7.07 6.77 -23.29
N VAL A 490 8.38 6.68 -23.04
CA VAL A 490 9.21 5.57 -23.55
C VAL A 490 9.01 4.31 -22.71
N ILE A 491 8.89 4.45 -21.40
CA ILE A 491 8.55 3.35 -20.49
C ILE A 491 7.16 2.79 -20.87
N ILE A 492 6.18 3.67 -21.07
CA ILE A 492 4.82 3.31 -21.48
C ILE A 492 4.80 2.61 -22.84
N ASP A 493 5.55 3.10 -23.84
CA ASP A 493 5.65 2.45 -25.16
C ASP A 493 6.14 1.00 -25.03
N TYR A 494 7.16 0.74 -24.20
CA TYR A 494 7.63 -0.62 -23.96
C TYR A 494 6.60 -1.51 -23.28
N TRP A 495 5.93 -1.00 -22.26
CA TRP A 495 4.84 -1.73 -21.59
C TRP A 495 3.69 -2.06 -22.54
N GLN A 496 3.31 -1.12 -23.40
CA GLN A 496 2.31 -1.36 -24.43
C GLN A 496 2.76 -2.44 -25.42
N ARG A 497 4.03 -2.45 -25.83
CA ARG A 497 4.58 -3.53 -26.66
C ARG A 497 4.53 -4.88 -25.95
N TYR A 498 4.90 -4.94 -24.66
CA TYR A 498 4.79 -6.18 -23.87
C TYR A 498 3.35 -6.68 -23.76
N ALA A 499 2.37 -5.78 -23.61
CA ALA A 499 0.96 -6.14 -23.60
C ALA A 499 0.45 -6.70 -24.95
N GLN A 500 1.14 -6.44 -26.06
CA GLN A 500 0.79 -6.96 -27.39
C GLN A 500 1.47 -8.30 -27.73
N ILE A 501 2.48 -8.71 -26.96
CA ILE A 501 3.14 -10.00 -27.15
C ILE A 501 2.24 -11.08 -26.54
N SER A 502 1.71 -11.98 -27.38
CA SER A 502 0.73 -12.99 -26.96
C SER A 502 1.21 -13.87 -25.81
N GLU A 503 2.50 -14.21 -25.80
CA GLU A 503 3.15 -15.00 -24.73
C GLU A 503 3.23 -14.22 -23.41
N PHE A 504 3.30 -12.89 -23.46
CA PHE A 504 3.44 -12.04 -22.27
C PHE A 504 2.11 -11.53 -21.75
N GLN A 505 1.09 -11.38 -22.60
CA GLN A 505 -0.13 -10.63 -22.30
C GLN A 505 -0.83 -11.07 -20.99
N PRO A 506 -1.06 -12.37 -20.70
CA PRO A 506 -1.71 -12.78 -19.46
C PRO A 506 -0.86 -12.45 -18.22
N ARG A 507 0.45 -12.74 -18.31
CA ARG A 507 1.42 -12.53 -17.22
C ARG A 507 1.64 -11.05 -16.95
N PHE A 508 1.84 -10.26 -17.99
CA PHE A 508 2.06 -8.83 -17.92
C PHE A 508 0.87 -8.12 -17.25
N ALA A 509 -0.35 -8.50 -17.64
CA ALA A 509 -1.58 -8.00 -17.03
C ALA A 509 -1.64 -8.24 -15.51
N ILE A 510 -1.27 -9.44 -15.06
CA ILE A 510 -1.25 -9.79 -13.64
C ILE A 510 -0.16 -9.03 -12.90
N GLN A 511 1.05 -8.97 -13.45
CA GLN A 511 2.19 -8.29 -12.82
C GLN A 511 1.93 -6.79 -12.65
N ILE A 512 1.38 -6.12 -13.67
CA ILE A 512 0.98 -4.70 -13.59
C ILE A 512 -0.11 -4.51 -12.53
N ARG A 513 -1.12 -5.39 -12.50
CA ARG A 513 -2.20 -5.30 -11.50
C ARG A 513 -1.68 -5.47 -10.09
N ARG A 514 -0.78 -6.42 -9.86
CA ARG A 514 -0.21 -6.74 -8.54
C ARG A 514 0.77 -5.69 -8.06
N ALA A 515 1.75 -5.33 -8.90
CA ALA A 515 2.84 -4.45 -8.49
C ALA A 515 2.42 -2.99 -8.54
N LEU A 516 1.78 -2.57 -9.63
CA LEU A 516 1.54 -1.16 -9.94
C LEU A 516 0.09 -0.72 -9.66
N ASN A 517 -0.72 -1.57 -9.02
CA ASN A 517 -2.11 -1.31 -8.64
C ASN A 517 -2.99 -0.79 -9.80
N CYS A 518 -2.83 -1.40 -10.97
CA CYS A 518 -3.47 -0.93 -12.20
C CYS A 518 -4.26 -2.04 -12.89
N ASP A 519 -5.52 -1.79 -13.25
CA ASP A 519 -6.28 -2.71 -14.09
C ASP A 519 -5.86 -2.55 -15.57
N PRO A 520 -5.18 -3.54 -16.17
CA PRO A 520 -4.72 -3.47 -17.56
C PRO A 520 -5.86 -3.45 -18.59
N ASN A 521 -7.10 -3.72 -18.17
CA ASN A 521 -8.27 -3.63 -19.05
C ASN A 521 -8.78 -2.19 -19.23
N ARG A 522 -8.29 -1.24 -18.43
CA ARG A 522 -8.68 0.16 -18.56
C ARG A 522 -8.01 0.84 -19.75
N PRO A 523 -8.68 1.75 -20.48
CA PRO A 523 -8.04 2.47 -21.59
C PRO A 523 -6.82 3.29 -21.18
N ASP A 524 -6.81 3.79 -19.94
CA ASP A 524 -5.75 4.63 -19.36
C ASP A 524 -4.71 3.85 -18.53
N TRP A 525 -4.74 2.51 -18.58
CA TRP A 525 -3.88 1.65 -17.78
C TRP A 525 -2.37 2.00 -17.85
N PRO A 526 -1.76 2.37 -19.00
CA PRO A 526 -0.32 2.59 -19.03
C PRO A 526 0.10 3.79 -18.17
N TYR A 527 -0.76 4.80 -18.07
CA TYR A 527 -0.52 6.00 -17.27
C TYR A 527 -0.73 5.72 -15.78
N LEU A 528 -1.75 4.92 -15.45
CA LEU A 528 -2.02 4.48 -14.08
C LEU A 528 -0.90 3.57 -13.54
N ALA A 529 -0.47 2.60 -14.36
CA ALA A 529 0.68 1.75 -14.07
C ALA A 529 1.95 2.58 -13.82
N PHE A 530 2.16 3.64 -14.62
CA PHE A 530 3.32 4.51 -14.46
C PHE A 530 3.27 5.28 -13.13
N ALA A 531 2.09 5.78 -12.74
CA ALA A 531 1.91 6.41 -11.44
C ALA A 531 2.20 5.44 -10.28
N GLY A 532 1.76 4.18 -10.39
CA GLY A 532 2.10 3.12 -9.43
C GLY A 532 3.61 2.85 -9.35
N LEU A 533 4.32 2.86 -10.47
CA LEU A 533 5.79 2.73 -10.49
C LEU A 533 6.47 3.89 -9.74
N GLU A 534 6.03 5.12 -9.97
CA GLU A 534 6.55 6.30 -9.26
C GLU A 534 6.34 6.15 -7.75
N GLU A 535 5.14 5.77 -7.32
CA GLU A 535 4.81 5.56 -5.91
C GLU A 535 5.72 4.53 -5.25
N ILE A 536 5.93 3.38 -5.89
CA ILE A 536 6.80 2.32 -5.37
C ILE A 536 8.23 2.82 -5.22
N ILE A 537 8.78 3.49 -6.24
CA ILE A 537 10.15 4.00 -6.21
C ILE A 537 10.32 5.05 -5.11
N GLU A 538 9.37 5.97 -4.93
CA GLU A 538 9.40 6.98 -3.87
C GLU A 538 9.29 6.36 -2.47
N ARG A 539 8.40 5.37 -2.30
CA ARG A 539 8.25 4.63 -1.05
C ARG A 539 9.54 3.89 -0.69
N ILE A 540 10.14 3.18 -1.64
CA ILE A 540 11.40 2.45 -1.43
C ILE A 540 12.53 3.42 -1.08
N ALA A 541 12.67 4.53 -1.82
CA ALA A 541 13.71 5.50 -1.55
C ALA A 541 13.60 6.10 -0.14
N THR A 542 12.37 6.44 0.29
CA THR A 542 12.11 7.06 1.59
C THR A 542 12.31 6.07 2.74
N THR A 543 11.86 4.82 2.57
CA THR A 543 11.93 3.80 3.63
C THR A 543 13.31 3.17 3.76
N ARG A 544 14.06 3.03 2.66
CA ARG A 544 15.37 2.32 2.63
C ARG A 544 16.58 3.24 2.41
N GLY A 545 16.38 4.53 2.17
CA GLY A 545 17.47 5.50 2.01
C GLY A 545 18.38 5.26 0.80
N LEU A 546 17.83 4.71 -0.30
CA LEU A 546 18.62 4.36 -1.48
C LEU A 546 18.99 5.58 -2.34
N PRO A 547 20.20 5.59 -2.95
CA PRO A 547 20.65 6.70 -3.80
C PRO A 547 19.81 6.81 -5.08
N ARG A 548 19.66 8.05 -5.57
CA ARG A 548 19.01 8.38 -6.85
C ARG A 548 20.04 8.62 -7.94
N TRP A 549 19.75 8.15 -9.14
CA TRP A 549 20.64 8.23 -10.29
C TRP A 549 19.98 8.88 -11.51
N SER A 550 20.77 9.64 -12.28
CA SER A 550 20.41 10.18 -13.59
C SER A 550 21.63 10.17 -14.51
N PRO A 551 21.49 9.82 -15.81
CA PRO A 551 22.57 9.73 -16.78
C PRO A 551 23.05 11.08 -17.33
#